data_AF-A0A340WWE0-F1
#
_entry.id   AF-A0A340WWE0-F1
#
_cell.length_a   1.000
_cell.length_b   1.000
_cell.length_c   1.000
_cell.angle_alpha   90.00
_cell.angle_beta   90.00
_cell.angle_gamma   90.00
#
_symmetry.space_group_name_H-M   'P 1'
#
loop_
_entity.id
_entity.type
_entity.pdbx_description
1 polymer ?
#
loop_
_entity_poly.entity_id
_entity_poly.type
_entity_poly.pdbx_seq_one_letter_code
_entity_poly.pdbx_strand_id
1 'polypeptide(L)'
;MAASRTLGTFRLPPLPTIREIIKLFRLQAVKQLSQNFLLDLRLTDKIVRKAGGLTNAYVYEVGPGPGGITRSILNAGVAELLVVEKDGRFIPGLQMLSDAAPGKLRIVHGDVLTFKIERAFPESLKRQWEDDPPNVHIIGNLPFSVSTPLIIKWLENVSHRNGPFAYGRTQMTLTFQKEVAERLTASTGSKQRSRLSIMAQYLCDVQHILTIPGQAFIPKPEVDSGVVHFTPLTRPRIEQPFRLVERVVQNAFQFRRKYCYRGLGMLFPEAQRLESTGKLLQLADVDPTLRPTQLSVLHFKSLCDAYRKMCDEDPHLFAYNFREELKQKSEKRG
;
A
#
# COMPACT_ATOMS: atom_id res chain seq x y z
N MET A 1 -15.66 -9.66 39.98
CA MET A 1 -16.07 -10.86 39.21
C MET A 1 -16.10 -10.51 37.73
N ALA A 2 -15.04 -10.82 37.00
CA ALA A 2 -14.98 -10.60 35.56
C ALA A 2 -15.56 -11.83 34.85
N ALA A 3 -16.75 -11.67 34.27
CA ALA A 3 -17.33 -12.69 33.41
C ALA A 3 -16.42 -12.89 32.19
N SER A 4 -15.80 -14.07 32.12
CA SER A 4 -15.16 -14.60 30.92
C SER A 4 -16.21 -14.64 29.81
N ARG A 5 -16.20 -13.65 28.91
CA ARG A 5 -16.99 -13.71 27.67
C ARG A 5 -16.40 -14.83 26.81
N THR A 6 -17.10 -15.95 26.79
CA THR A 6 -16.88 -17.05 25.85
C THR A 6 -16.85 -16.44 24.44
N LEU A 7 -15.70 -16.52 23.76
CA LEU A 7 -15.60 -16.22 22.33
C LEU A 7 -16.67 -17.07 21.63
N GLY A 8 -17.67 -16.43 21.04
CA GLY A 8 -18.70 -17.14 20.28
C GLY A 8 -18.02 -17.85 19.12
N THR A 9 -17.79 -19.15 19.27
CA THR A 9 -17.29 -20.00 18.18
C THR A 9 -18.44 -20.26 17.24
N PHE A 10 -18.64 -19.35 16.28
CA PHE A 10 -19.59 -19.57 15.21
C PHE A 10 -19.08 -20.67 14.28
N ARG A 11 -19.96 -21.57 13.84
CA ARG A 11 -19.60 -22.66 12.92
C ARG A 11 -19.67 -22.14 11.48
N LEU A 12 -18.54 -21.68 10.95
CA LEU A 12 -18.45 -21.19 9.58
C LEU A 12 -18.61 -22.33 8.56
N PRO A 13 -19.25 -22.08 7.40
CA PRO A 13 -19.29 -23.04 6.30
C PRO A 13 -17.87 -23.35 5.79
N PRO A 14 -17.64 -24.55 5.23
CA PRO A 14 -16.34 -24.94 4.70
C PRO A 14 -15.87 -23.95 3.61
N LEU A 15 -14.57 -23.94 3.37
CA LEU A 15 -14.03 -23.23 2.21
C LEU A 15 -14.54 -23.88 0.91
N PRO A 16 -14.79 -23.09 -0.15
CA PRO A 16 -14.99 -23.65 -1.47
C PRO A 16 -13.80 -24.52 -1.86
N THR A 17 -14.09 -25.70 -2.39
CA THR A 17 -13.09 -26.60 -2.95
C THR A 17 -12.43 -25.98 -4.17
N ILE A 18 -11.24 -26.47 -4.53
CA ILE A 18 -10.54 -26.07 -5.75
C ILE A 18 -11.44 -26.24 -6.98
N ARG A 19 -12.21 -27.35 -7.03
CA ARG A 19 -13.14 -27.65 -8.11
C ARG A 19 -14.30 -26.65 -8.18
N GLU A 20 -14.85 -26.25 -7.05
CA GLU A 20 -15.91 -25.23 -6.98
C GLU A 20 -15.40 -23.86 -7.42
N ILE A 21 -14.18 -23.48 -7.02
CA ILE A 21 -13.54 -22.25 -7.51
C ILE A 21 -13.37 -22.33 -9.03
N ILE A 22 -12.76 -23.39 -9.57
CA ILE A 22 -12.60 -23.54 -11.02
C ILE A 22 -13.95 -23.46 -11.75
N LYS A 23 -15.00 -24.08 -11.21
CA LYS A 23 -16.36 -24.03 -11.77
C LYS A 23 -16.94 -22.61 -11.74
N LEU A 24 -16.80 -21.90 -10.62
CA LEU A 24 -17.24 -20.52 -10.43
C LEU A 24 -16.55 -19.56 -11.41
N PHE A 25 -15.29 -19.84 -11.74
CA PHE A 25 -14.54 -19.03 -12.69
C PHE A 25 -14.85 -19.32 -14.16
N ARG A 26 -15.51 -20.44 -14.48
CA ARG A 26 -15.72 -21.00 -15.83
C ARG A 26 -14.39 -21.14 -16.60
N LEU A 27 -14.11 -22.34 -17.10
CA LEU A 27 -12.82 -22.81 -17.66
C LEU A 27 -12.10 -21.95 -18.74
N GLN A 28 -12.61 -20.79 -19.18
CA GLN A 28 -12.05 -20.03 -20.31
C GLN A 28 -11.99 -18.49 -20.20
N ALA A 29 -12.25 -17.84 -19.05
CA ALA A 29 -12.16 -16.36 -18.94
C ALA A 29 -11.28 -15.85 -17.78
N VAL A 30 -10.26 -16.61 -17.39
CA VAL A 30 -9.50 -16.40 -16.12
C VAL A 30 -8.37 -15.36 -16.21
N LYS A 31 -8.22 -14.63 -17.32
CA LYS A 31 -7.16 -13.61 -17.45
C LYS A 31 -7.54 -12.21 -16.98
N GLN A 32 -8.82 -11.89 -16.79
CA GLN A 32 -9.23 -10.47 -16.63
C GLN A 32 -8.98 -9.87 -15.24
N LEU A 33 -8.96 -10.66 -14.16
CA LEU A 33 -8.84 -10.12 -12.79
C LEU A 33 -7.52 -10.47 -12.07
N SER A 34 -6.67 -11.33 -12.67
CA SER A 34 -5.37 -11.75 -12.12
C SER A 34 -5.39 -12.08 -10.62
N GLN A 35 -6.45 -12.77 -10.17
CA GLN A 35 -6.65 -13.16 -8.77
C GLN A 35 -5.89 -14.45 -8.44
N ASN A 36 -5.22 -14.47 -7.29
CA ASN A 36 -4.57 -15.64 -6.72
C ASN A 36 -5.18 -15.88 -5.33
N PHE A 37 -5.91 -16.98 -5.16
CA PHE A 37 -6.66 -17.26 -3.93
C PHE A 37 -5.82 -18.05 -2.94
N LEU A 38 -5.89 -17.64 -1.67
CA LEU A 38 -5.26 -18.36 -0.56
C LEU A 38 -6.34 -19.14 0.20
N LEU A 39 -6.32 -20.46 0.05
CA LEU A 39 -7.32 -21.38 0.65
C LEU A 39 -6.74 -22.20 1.82
N ASP A 40 -5.44 -22.14 2.08
CA ASP A 40 -4.86 -22.78 3.26
C ASP A 40 -5.12 -21.92 4.50
N LEU A 41 -6.08 -22.35 5.33
CA LEU A 41 -6.45 -21.64 6.56
C LEU A 41 -5.28 -21.45 7.53
N ARG A 42 -4.28 -22.33 7.52
CA ARG A 42 -3.10 -22.17 8.38
C ARG A 42 -2.27 -20.96 7.99
N LEU A 43 -2.22 -20.66 6.68
CA LEU A 43 -1.52 -19.48 6.15
C LEU A 43 -2.33 -18.21 6.38
N THR A 44 -3.65 -18.23 6.15
CA THR A 44 -4.50 -17.06 6.42
C THR A 44 -4.53 -16.74 7.92
N ASP A 45 -4.58 -17.74 8.80
CA ASP A 45 -4.46 -17.56 10.25
C ASP A 45 -3.09 -16.97 10.63
N LYS A 46 -2.02 -17.35 9.91
CA LYS A 46 -0.68 -16.77 10.13
C LYS A 46 -0.63 -15.30 9.73
N ILE A 47 -1.28 -14.91 8.62
CA ILE A 47 -1.41 -13.50 8.22
C ILE A 47 -2.15 -12.71 9.30
N VAL A 48 -3.32 -13.21 9.73
CA VAL A 48 -4.15 -12.57 10.76
C VAL A 48 -3.40 -12.41 12.08
N ARG A 49 -2.71 -13.45 12.57
CA ARG A 49 -1.88 -13.36 13.79
C ARG A 49 -0.75 -12.31 13.67
N LYS A 50 -0.22 -12.10 12.48
CA LYS A 50 0.84 -11.12 12.23
C LYS A 50 0.31 -9.70 11.98
N ALA A 51 -0.99 -9.55 11.70
CA ALA A 51 -1.63 -8.24 11.50
C ALA A 51 -1.84 -7.45 12.79
N GLY A 52 -1.77 -8.12 13.96
CA GLY A 52 -1.96 -7.53 15.29
C GLY A 52 -3.02 -8.27 16.10
N GLY A 53 -3.33 -7.75 17.29
CA GLY A 53 -4.42 -8.27 18.11
C GLY A 53 -5.77 -7.80 17.57
N LEU A 54 -6.51 -8.69 16.90
CA LEU A 54 -7.80 -8.35 16.29
C LEU A 54 -9.02 -8.54 17.21
N THR A 55 -8.79 -8.93 18.46
CA THR A 55 -9.89 -9.12 19.43
C THR A 55 -10.60 -7.79 19.68
N ASN A 56 -11.92 -7.76 19.46
CA ASN A 56 -12.75 -6.56 19.49
C ASN A 56 -12.31 -5.44 18.51
N ALA A 57 -11.49 -5.77 17.50
CA ALA A 57 -11.08 -4.82 16.47
C ALA A 57 -12.13 -4.66 15.38
N TYR A 58 -12.08 -3.52 14.69
CA TYR A 58 -12.83 -3.26 13.47
C TYR A 58 -11.92 -3.51 12.28
N VAL A 59 -12.26 -4.47 11.43
CA VAL A 59 -11.39 -4.90 10.34
C VAL A 59 -12.00 -4.54 9.00
N TYR A 60 -11.20 -3.91 8.15
CA TYR A 60 -11.50 -3.70 6.75
C TYR A 60 -10.72 -4.68 5.89
N GLU A 61 -11.41 -5.68 5.33
CA GLU A 61 -10.82 -6.57 4.35
C GLU A 61 -11.05 -6.06 2.92
N VAL A 62 -9.96 -5.92 2.17
CA VAL A 62 -10.00 -5.54 0.74
C VAL A 62 -9.87 -6.77 -0.14
N GLY A 63 -10.88 -7.02 -0.98
CA GLY A 63 -10.90 -8.14 -1.93
C GLY A 63 -10.85 -9.52 -1.25
N PRO A 64 -11.87 -9.90 -0.46
CA PRO A 64 -11.90 -11.17 0.26
C PRO A 64 -11.91 -12.41 -0.66
N GLY A 65 -12.37 -12.27 -1.91
CA GLY A 65 -12.53 -13.38 -2.85
C GLY A 65 -13.35 -14.53 -2.25
N PRO A 66 -12.83 -15.77 -2.23
CA PRO A 66 -13.54 -16.92 -1.64
C PRO A 66 -13.65 -16.88 -0.11
N GLY A 67 -13.12 -15.85 0.55
CA GLY A 67 -13.22 -15.62 1.98
C GLY A 67 -12.25 -16.43 2.84
N GLY A 68 -11.05 -16.73 2.32
CA GLY A 68 -9.99 -17.41 3.06
C GLY A 68 -9.55 -16.60 4.28
N ILE A 69 -9.13 -15.36 4.05
CA ILE A 69 -8.73 -14.43 5.12
C ILE A 69 -9.94 -14.00 5.95
N THR A 70 -11.10 -13.75 5.34
CA THR A 70 -12.37 -13.46 6.03
C THR A 70 -12.66 -14.44 7.16
N ARG A 71 -12.54 -15.76 6.92
CA ARG A 71 -12.75 -16.80 7.94
C ARG A 71 -11.77 -16.67 9.10
N SER A 72 -10.49 -16.49 8.80
CA SER A 72 -9.44 -16.30 9.82
C SER A 72 -9.66 -15.03 10.65
N ILE A 73 -10.15 -13.94 10.05
CA ILE A 73 -10.49 -12.71 10.76
C ILE A 73 -11.69 -12.93 11.69
N LEU A 74 -12.76 -13.56 11.21
CA LEU A 74 -13.95 -13.84 12.02
C LEU A 74 -13.60 -14.71 13.25
N ASN A 75 -12.72 -15.70 13.07
CA ASN A 75 -12.24 -16.56 14.15
C ASN A 75 -11.32 -15.84 15.16
N ALA A 76 -10.81 -14.65 14.84
CA ALA A 76 -9.94 -13.87 15.73
C ALA A 76 -10.69 -13.05 16.80
N GLY A 77 -12.03 -13.13 16.82
CA GLY A 77 -12.86 -12.45 17.81
C GLY A 77 -13.04 -10.95 17.56
N VAL A 78 -13.10 -10.54 16.29
CA VAL A 78 -13.33 -9.15 15.88
C VAL A 78 -14.64 -8.58 16.43
N ALA A 79 -14.68 -7.25 16.60
CA ALA A 79 -15.94 -6.54 16.87
C ALA A 79 -16.81 -6.56 15.61
N GLU A 80 -16.24 -6.14 14.48
CA GLU A 80 -16.90 -6.09 13.17
C GLU A 80 -15.85 -6.29 12.06
N LEU A 81 -16.24 -6.99 10.99
CA LEU A 81 -15.50 -7.14 9.75
C LEU A 81 -16.32 -6.55 8.60
N LEU A 82 -15.79 -5.50 7.96
CA LEU A 82 -16.28 -4.98 6.70
C LEU A 82 -15.42 -5.54 5.57
N VAL A 83 -16.06 -6.14 4.55
CA VAL A 83 -15.37 -6.58 3.34
C VAL A 83 -15.89 -5.83 2.12
N VAL A 84 -14.98 -5.45 1.22
CA VAL A 84 -15.32 -4.88 -0.10
C VAL A 84 -14.81 -5.82 -1.19
N GLU A 85 -15.73 -6.44 -1.91
CA GLU A 85 -15.46 -7.36 -3.01
C GLU A 85 -15.99 -6.78 -4.31
N LYS A 86 -15.19 -6.83 -5.38
CA LYS A 86 -15.57 -6.30 -6.70
C LYS A 86 -16.25 -7.37 -7.55
N ASP A 87 -15.85 -8.62 -7.40
CA ASP A 87 -16.36 -9.74 -8.18
C ASP A 87 -17.65 -10.28 -7.54
N GLY A 88 -18.78 -9.99 -8.19
CA GLY A 88 -20.11 -10.39 -7.74
C GLY A 88 -20.29 -11.90 -7.55
N ARG A 89 -19.44 -12.73 -8.17
CA ARG A 89 -19.52 -14.20 -8.06
C ARG A 89 -19.21 -14.70 -6.65
N PHE A 90 -18.44 -13.96 -5.86
CA PHE A 90 -18.09 -14.35 -4.49
C PHE A 90 -19.12 -13.88 -3.45
N ILE A 91 -19.96 -12.90 -3.78
CA ILE A 91 -20.92 -12.31 -2.85
C ILE A 91 -21.84 -13.37 -2.21
N PRO A 92 -22.41 -14.36 -2.93
CA PRO A 92 -23.22 -15.40 -2.29
C PRO A 92 -22.44 -16.22 -1.24
N GLY A 93 -21.18 -16.56 -1.52
CA GLY A 93 -20.34 -17.30 -0.58
C GLY A 93 -19.97 -16.48 0.65
N LEU A 94 -19.75 -15.17 0.47
CA LEU A 94 -19.56 -14.23 1.59
C LEU A 94 -20.86 -14.07 2.39
N GLN A 95 -22.03 -14.06 1.75
CA GLN A 95 -23.31 -14.00 2.46
C GLN A 95 -23.51 -15.23 3.36
N MET A 96 -23.17 -16.42 2.90
CA MET A 96 -23.17 -17.63 3.75
C MET A 96 -22.24 -17.51 4.96
N LEU A 97 -21.10 -16.82 4.83
CA LEU A 97 -20.24 -16.50 5.99
C LEU A 97 -20.91 -15.52 6.95
N SER A 98 -21.65 -14.55 6.42
CA SER A 98 -22.35 -13.55 7.22
C SER A 98 -23.49 -14.17 8.01
N ASP A 99 -24.27 -15.02 7.37
CA ASP A 99 -25.36 -15.77 8.00
C ASP A 99 -24.83 -16.70 9.11
N ALA A 100 -23.63 -17.26 8.92
CA ALA A 100 -22.96 -18.10 9.91
C ALA A 100 -22.35 -17.30 11.07
N ALA A 101 -22.04 -16.01 10.89
CA ALA A 101 -21.50 -15.12 11.93
C ALA A 101 -22.36 -13.85 12.09
N PRO A 102 -23.60 -13.97 12.61
CA PRO A 102 -24.56 -12.87 12.63
C PRO A 102 -24.01 -11.63 13.35
N GLY A 103 -24.17 -10.48 12.71
CA GLY A 103 -23.73 -9.18 13.24
C GLY A 103 -22.21 -8.96 13.24
N LYS A 104 -21.41 -9.90 12.70
CA LYS A 104 -19.95 -9.75 12.60
C LYS A 104 -19.46 -9.32 11.23
N LEU A 105 -20.10 -9.79 10.16
CA LEU A 105 -19.65 -9.54 8.79
C LEU A 105 -20.60 -8.60 8.06
N ARG A 106 -20.05 -7.51 7.51
CA ARG A 106 -20.73 -6.62 6.58
C ARG A 106 -20.06 -6.70 5.21
N ILE A 107 -20.86 -6.88 4.17
CA ILE A 107 -20.38 -7.12 2.81
C ILE A 107 -20.80 -5.95 1.93
N VAL A 108 -19.85 -5.40 1.18
CA VAL A 108 -20.09 -4.39 0.16
C VAL A 108 -19.61 -4.94 -1.18
N HIS A 109 -20.51 -4.96 -2.16
CA HIS A 109 -20.13 -5.19 -3.55
C HIS A 109 -19.64 -3.87 -4.15
N GLY A 110 -18.33 -3.74 -4.37
CA GLY A 110 -17.73 -2.49 -4.82
C GLY A 110 -16.24 -2.57 -5.13
N ASP A 111 -15.67 -1.47 -5.65
CA ASP A 111 -14.25 -1.38 -5.95
C ASP A 111 -13.49 -0.71 -4.80
N VAL A 112 -12.47 -1.41 -4.27
CA VAL A 112 -11.60 -0.91 -3.20
C VAL A 112 -10.83 0.37 -3.58
N LEU A 113 -10.62 0.61 -4.89
CA LEU A 113 -9.97 1.82 -5.38
C LEU A 113 -10.86 3.06 -5.27
N THR A 114 -12.19 2.91 -5.16
CA THR A 114 -13.13 4.04 -5.09
C THR A 114 -13.97 4.06 -3.81
N PHE A 115 -14.11 2.92 -3.12
CA PHE A 115 -14.83 2.83 -1.87
C PHE A 115 -14.23 3.73 -0.78
N LYS A 116 -15.11 4.36 0.00
CA LYS A 116 -14.78 5.32 1.07
C LYS A 116 -15.16 4.73 2.41
N ILE A 117 -14.16 4.47 3.26
CA ILE A 117 -14.32 3.83 4.57
C ILE A 117 -14.41 4.82 5.74
N GLU A 118 -14.25 6.12 5.48
CA GLU A 118 -14.20 7.22 6.46
C GLU A 118 -15.39 7.23 7.43
N ARG A 119 -16.53 6.66 7.02
CA ARG A 119 -17.77 6.58 7.81
C ARG A 119 -18.28 5.14 8.00
N ALA A 120 -17.46 4.15 7.69
CA ALA A 120 -17.87 2.76 7.82
C ALA A 120 -18.00 2.33 9.28
N PHE A 121 -17.10 2.77 10.17
CA PHE A 121 -17.04 2.36 11.56
C PHE A 121 -17.39 3.53 12.50
N PRO A 122 -17.76 3.24 13.77
CA PRO A 122 -18.10 4.28 14.74
C PRO A 122 -17.02 5.35 14.91
N GLU A 123 -17.43 6.62 15.03
CA GLU A 123 -16.50 7.73 15.24
C GLU A 123 -15.74 7.65 16.56
N SER A 124 -16.27 6.93 17.56
CA SER A 124 -15.60 6.66 18.83
C SER A 124 -14.29 5.86 18.69
N LEU A 125 -14.04 5.26 17.53
CA LEU A 125 -12.77 4.58 17.22
C LEU A 125 -11.68 5.53 16.74
N LYS A 126 -12.04 6.76 16.35
CA LYS A 126 -11.07 7.75 15.90
C LYS A 126 -10.12 8.08 17.06
N ARG A 127 -8.84 8.09 16.76
CA ARG A 127 -7.75 8.49 17.66
C ARG A 127 -7.06 9.72 17.10
N GLN A 128 -6.45 10.52 18.00
CA GLN A 128 -5.55 11.56 17.53
C GLN A 128 -4.36 10.92 16.81
N TRP A 129 -3.72 11.66 15.91
CA TRP A 129 -2.63 11.10 15.11
C TRP A 129 -1.44 10.67 15.99
N GLU A 130 -1.23 11.39 17.08
CA GLU A 130 -0.13 11.24 18.01
C GLU A 130 -0.36 10.12 19.03
N ASP A 131 -1.61 9.68 19.22
CA ASP A 131 -1.98 8.54 20.07
C ASP A 131 -1.51 7.20 19.47
N ASP A 132 -1.67 6.12 20.25
CA ASP A 132 -1.60 4.75 19.73
C ASP A 132 -2.56 4.54 18.54
N PRO A 133 -2.23 3.62 17.61
CA PRO A 133 -3.09 3.31 16.49
C PRO A 133 -4.53 2.99 16.94
N PRO A 134 -5.56 3.41 16.17
CA PRO A 134 -6.93 3.03 16.46
C PRO A 134 -7.09 1.52 16.39
N ASN A 135 -8.14 0.99 17.02
CA ASN A 135 -8.50 -0.43 16.94
C ASN A 135 -9.19 -0.76 15.60
N VAL A 136 -8.60 -0.27 14.51
CA VAL A 136 -9.03 -0.41 13.12
C VAL A 136 -7.86 -0.98 12.33
N HIS A 137 -8.08 -2.09 11.62
CA HIS A 137 -7.05 -2.76 10.84
C HIS A 137 -7.52 -2.95 9.40
N ILE A 138 -6.61 -2.75 8.44
CA ILE A 138 -6.84 -3.05 7.03
C ILE A 138 -6.07 -4.31 6.67
N ILE A 139 -6.74 -5.30 6.11
CA ILE A 139 -6.13 -6.58 5.74
C ILE A 139 -6.51 -6.90 4.30
N GLY A 140 -5.59 -7.46 3.51
CA GLY A 140 -5.92 -7.73 2.11
C GLY A 140 -4.96 -8.68 1.41
N ASN A 141 -5.52 -9.61 0.64
CA ASN A 141 -4.80 -10.38 -0.37
C ASN A 141 -5.29 -9.99 -1.76
N LEU A 142 -4.79 -8.86 -2.26
CA LEU A 142 -5.26 -8.28 -3.51
C LEU A 142 -4.49 -8.79 -4.72
N PRO A 143 -5.12 -8.78 -5.92
CA PRO A 143 -4.40 -8.91 -7.17
C PRO A 143 -3.22 -7.94 -7.26
N PHE A 144 -2.13 -8.39 -7.84
CA PHE A 144 -0.90 -7.59 -7.92
C PHE A 144 -1.09 -6.28 -8.69
N SER A 145 -1.95 -6.28 -9.71
CA SER A 145 -2.36 -5.09 -10.47
C SER A 145 -3.13 -4.05 -9.65
N VAL A 146 -3.77 -4.47 -8.55
CA VAL A 146 -4.57 -3.60 -7.66
C VAL A 146 -3.77 -3.17 -6.43
N SER A 147 -2.97 -4.07 -5.85
CA SER A 147 -2.22 -3.82 -4.61
C SER A 147 -1.28 -2.60 -4.71
N THR A 148 -0.54 -2.46 -5.82
CA THR A 148 0.43 -1.36 -6.00
C THR A 148 -0.24 0.02 -6.14
N PRO A 149 -1.23 0.25 -7.02
CA PRO A 149 -1.92 1.54 -7.05
C PRO A 149 -2.68 1.83 -5.75
N LEU A 150 -3.23 0.81 -5.08
CA LEU A 150 -3.93 1.00 -3.82
C LEU A 150 -3.00 1.46 -2.69
N ILE A 151 -1.82 0.85 -2.53
CA ILE A 151 -0.88 1.31 -1.50
C ILE A 151 -0.36 2.72 -1.79
N ILE A 152 -0.14 3.10 -3.06
CA ILE A 152 0.25 4.48 -3.42
C ILE A 152 -0.86 5.47 -3.02
N LYS A 153 -2.13 5.16 -3.34
CA LYS A 153 -3.29 5.96 -2.92
C LYS A 153 -3.35 6.08 -1.40
N TRP A 154 -3.16 4.98 -0.68
CA TRP A 154 -3.20 4.99 0.78
C TRP A 154 -2.02 5.74 1.39
N LEU A 155 -0.82 5.71 0.80
CA LEU A 155 0.28 6.56 1.24
C LEU A 155 -0.05 8.05 1.04
N GLU A 156 -0.71 8.43 -0.05
CA GLU A 156 -1.23 9.79 -0.21
C GLU A 156 -2.29 10.11 0.86
N ASN A 157 -3.17 9.16 1.20
CA ASN A 157 -4.13 9.33 2.28
C ASN A 157 -3.48 9.42 3.68
N VAL A 158 -2.38 8.70 3.93
CA VAL A 158 -1.57 8.85 5.17
C VAL A 158 -1.02 10.27 5.23
N SER A 159 -0.43 10.76 4.13
CA SER A 159 0.12 12.12 4.06
C SER A 159 -0.95 13.19 4.33
N HIS A 160 -2.18 12.98 3.85
CA HIS A 160 -3.29 13.90 4.06
C HIS A 160 -4.11 13.61 5.34
N ARG A 161 -3.76 12.55 6.08
CA ARG A 161 -4.50 12.05 7.25
C ARG A 161 -6.01 11.89 6.99
N ASN A 162 -6.36 11.37 5.80
CA ASN A 162 -7.75 11.19 5.36
C ASN A 162 -8.01 9.75 4.89
N GLY A 163 -9.17 9.46 4.29
CA GLY A 163 -9.49 8.11 3.87
C GLY A 163 -9.55 7.13 5.07
N PRO A 164 -8.94 5.94 4.96
CA PRO A 164 -8.86 5.01 6.10
C PRO A 164 -8.11 5.57 7.32
N PHE A 165 -7.33 6.63 7.14
CA PHE A 165 -6.53 7.26 8.19
C PHE A 165 -7.25 8.41 8.90
N ALA A 166 -8.53 8.66 8.55
CA ALA A 166 -9.41 9.53 9.32
C ALA A 166 -9.72 8.97 10.74
N TYR A 167 -9.45 7.68 10.97
CA TYR A 167 -9.51 7.06 12.31
C TYR A 167 -8.21 7.23 13.12
N GLY A 168 -7.16 7.80 12.53
CA GLY A 168 -5.81 7.85 13.11
C GLY A 168 -4.83 6.99 12.32
N ARG A 169 -3.78 6.50 12.97
CA ARG A 169 -2.70 5.72 12.34
C ARG A 169 -3.08 4.25 12.07
N THR A 170 -4.24 4.04 11.43
CA THR A 170 -4.81 2.75 11.05
C THR A 170 -3.74 1.85 10.39
N GLN A 171 -3.59 0.63 10.90
CA GLN A 171 -2.55 -0.30 10.45
C GLN A 171 -3.00 -1.07 9.21
N MET A 172 -2.04 -1.45 8.37
CA MET A 172 -2.30 -2.20 7.14
C MET A 172 -1.47 -3.49 7.10
N THR A 173 -2.08 -4.60 6.70
CA THR A 173 -1.40 -5.87 6.44
C THR A 173 -1.81 -6.41 5.09
N LEU A 174 -0.92 -6.29 4.10
CA LEU A 174 -1.24 -6.47 2.70
C LEU A 174 -0.27 -7.45 2.04
N THR A 175 -0.76 -8.20 1.06
CA THR A 175 0.09 -9.04 0.21
C THR A 175 0.50 -8.30 -1.07
N PHE A 176 1.73 -8.56 -1.52
CA PHE A 176 2.28 -8.07 -2.77
C PHE A 176 3.06 -9.19 -3.45
N GLN A 177 3.48 -8.97 -4.70
CA GLN A 177 4.56 -9.79 -5.27
C GLN A 177 5.80 -9.67 -4.39
N LYS A 178 6.56 -10.76 -4.23
CA LYS A 178 7.77 -10.78 -3.40
C LYS A 178 8.72 -9.62 -3.72
N GLU A 179 8.98 -9.34 -5.01
CA GLU A 179 9.84 -8.22 -5.40
C GLU A 179 9.29 -6.85 -4.93
N VAL A 180 7.97 -6.65 -4.98
CA VAL A 180 7.33 -5.42 -4.51
C VAL A 180 7.43 -5.29 -3.00
N ALA A 181 7.24 -6.38 -2.25
CA ALA A 181 7.44 -6.43 -0.80
C ALA A 181 8.89 -6.13 -0.39
N GLU A 182 9.87 -6.69 -1.12
CA GLU A 182 11.29 -6.39 -0.95
C GLU A 182 11.59 -4.92 -1.26
N ARG A 183 11.00 -4.35 -2.31
CA ARG A 183 11.14 -2.93 -2.64
C ARG A 183 10.56 -2.03 -1.54
N LEU A 184 9.38 -2.32 -1.00
CA LEU A 184 8.75 -1.55 0.08
C LEU A 184 9.64 -1.46 1.34
N THR A 185 10.37 -2.53 1.63
CA THR A 185 11.20 -2.67 2.84
C THR A 185 12.70 -2.44 2.60
N ALA A 186 13.12 -2.19 1.36
CA ALA A 186 14.53 -2.04 1.02
C ALA A 186 15.18 -0.81 1.69
N SER A 187 16.26 -1.07 2.43
CA SER A 187 17.11 -0.06 3.06
C SER A 187 18.02 0.66 2.07
N THR A 188 18.71 1.72 2.53
CA THR A 188 19.73 2.44 1.77
C THR A 188 20.84 1.49 1.31
N GLY A 189 21.25 1.61 0.05
CA GLY A 189 22.27 0.76 -0.58
C GLY A 189 21.73 -0.54 -1.18
N SER A 190 20.54 -0.99 -0.80
CA SER A 190 19.95 -2.24 -1.32
C SER A 190 19.70 -2.18 -2.84
N LYS A 191 19.93 -3.31 -3.51
CA LYS A 191 19.58 -3.49 -4.93
C LYS A 191 18.08 -3.29 -5.17
N GLN A 192 17.23 -3.64 -4.21
CA GLN A 192 15.78 -3.48 -4.31
C GLN A 192 15.29 -2.08 -3.93
N ARG A 193 16.18 -1.17 -3.48
CA ARG A 193 15.77 0.19 -3.13
C ARG A 193 15.23 0.90 -4.37
N SER A 194 14.05 1.49 -4.26
CA SER A 194 13.32 2.08 -5.38
C SER A 194 12.50 3.28 -4.90
N ARG A 195 11.78 3.94 -5.81
CA ARG A 195 10.77 4.96 -5.49
C ARG A 195 9.83 4.48 -4.38
N LEU A 196 9.34 3.25 -4.49
CA LEU A 196 8.36 2.70 -3.56
C LEU A 196 8.92 2.55 -2.13
N SER A 197 10.22 2.26 -2.00
CA SER A 197 10.91 2.23 -0.71
C SER A 197 10.80 3.56 0.01
N ILE A 198 11.13 4.66 -0.69
CA ILE A 198 11.10 5.99 -0.09
C ILE A 198 9.67 6.39 0.24
N MET A 199 8.75 6.26 -0.73
CA MET A 199 7.35 6.67 -0.58
C MET A 199 6.66 5.99 0.60
N ALA A 200 6.94 4.70 0.84
CA ALA A 200 6.38 3.99 1.98
C ALA A 200 7.09 4.35 3.29
N GLN A 201 8.43 4.32 3.28
CA GLN A 201 9.22 4.48 4.50
C GLN A 201 9.21 5.92 5.03
N TYR A 202 8.95 6.96 4.24
CA TYR A 202 8.88 8.31 4.83
C TYR A 202 7.59 8.55 5.63
N LEU A 203 6.53 7.77 5.36
CA LEU A 203 5.22 7.91 5.99
C LEU A 203 4.91 6.80 7.00
N CYS A 204 5.49 5.61 6.83
CA CYS A 204 5.18 4.43 7.64
C CYS A 204 6.45 3.76 8.18
N ASP A 205 6.30 3.05 9.30
CA ASP A 205 7.13 1.87 9.57
C ASP A 205 6.63 0.71 8.71
N VAL A 206 7.55 0.03 8.02
CA VAL A 206 7.22 -0.95 6.98
C VAL A 206 8.02 -2.23 7.20
N GLN A 207 7.31 -3.34 7.41
CA GLN A 207 7.91 -4.61 7.81
C GLN A 207 7.47 -5.74 6.88
N HIS A 208 8.42 -6.52 6.37
CA HIS A 208 8.14 -7.73 5.60
C HIS A 208 8.01 -8.89 6.59
N ILE A 209 6.76 -9.29 6.87
CA ILE A 209 6.46 -10.20 7.99
C ILE A 209 6.42 -11.68 7.60
N LEU A 210 6.19 -12.00 6.32
CA LEU A 210 6.08 -13.37 5.80
C LEU A 210 6.25 -13.41 4.28
N THR A 211 6.97 -14.40 3.76
CA THR A 211 6.90 -14.80 2.34
C THR A 211 6.03 -16.06 2.21
N ILE A 212 5.07 -16.03 1.29
CA ILE A 212 4.19 -17.15 0.95
C ILE A 212 4.62 -17.70 -0.41
N PRO A 213 5.01 -18.99 -0.49
CA PRO A 213 5.35 -19.63 -1.75
C PRO A 213 4.20 -19.59 -2.75
N GLY A 214 4.49 -19.35 -4.04
CA GLY A 214 3.45 -19.27 -5.08
C GLY A 214 2.55 -20.52 -5.15
N GLN A 215 3.10 -21.70 -4.84
CA GLN A 215 2.34 -22.96 -4.81
C GLN A 215 1.20 -23.02 -3.77
N ALA A 216 1.18 -22.09 -2.80
CA ALA A 216 0.10 -21.99 -1.82
C ALA A 216 -1.16 -21.31 -2.37
N PHE A 217 -1.08 -20.72 -3.56
CA PHE A 217 -2.18 -20.00 -4.18
C PHE A 217 -2.82 -20.78 -5.32
N ILE A 218 -4.08 -20.45 -5.60
CA ILE A 218 -4.86 -21.03 -6.70
C ILE A 218 -5.54 -19.91 -7.50
N PRO A 219 -5.30 -19.80 -8.82
CA PRO A 219 -4.21 -20.46 -9.55
C PRO A 219 -2.83 -20.08 -8.98
N LYS A 220 -1.81 -20.90 -9.26
CA LYS A 220 -0.42 -20.63 -8.85
C LYS A 220 0.12 -19.42 -9.62
N PRO A 221 0.53 -18.32 -8.96
CA PRO A 221 1.26 -17.23 -9.60
C PRO A 221 2.67 -17.67 -10.02
N GLU A 222 3.26 -16.92 -10.95
CA GLU A 222 4.64 -17.10 -11.42
C GLU A 222 5.68 -16.75 -10.35
N VAL A 223 5.30 -15.94 -9.36
CA VAL A 223 6.18 -15.43 -8.32
C VAL A 223 5.57 -15.67 -6.94
N ASP A 224 6.44 -15.75 -5.94
CA ASP A 224 6.02 -15.77 -4.53
C ASP A 224 5.35 -14.45 -4.12
N SER A 225 4.59 -14.49 -3.04
CA SER A 225 3.97 -13.31 -2.45
C SER A 225 4.65 -12.92 -1.13
N GLY A 226 4.90 -11.63 -0.93
CA GLY A 226 5.36 -11.10 0.35
C GLY A 226 4.20 -10.41 1.08
N VAL A 227 4.06 -10.68 2.37
CA VAL A 227 3.11 -10.02 3.27
C VAL A 227 3.84 -8.89 3.98
N VAL A 228 3.33 -7.68 3.83
CA VAL A 228 3.93 -6.45 4.37
C VAL A 228 2.97 -5.81 5.35
N HIS A 229 3.48 -5.49 6.53
CA HIS A 229 2.78 -4.73 7.56
C HIS A 229 3.24 -3.28 7.55
N PHE A 230 2.30 -2.35 7.65
CA PHE A 230 2.54 -0.92 7.68
C PHE A 230 1.88 -0.31 8.90
N THR A 231 2.64 0.50 9.62
CA THR A 231 2.11 1.37 10.67
C THR A 231 2.48 2.82 10.31
N PRO A 232 1.50 3.71 10.05
CA PRO A 232 1.79 5.13 9.84
C PRO A 232 2.60 5.72 10.99
N LEU A 233 3.55 6.59 10.67
CA LEU A 233 4.41 7.26 11.65
C LEU A 233 3.67 8.40 12.32
N THR A 234 3.94 8.61 13.61
CA THR A 234 3.48 9.81 14.32
C THR A 234 4.00 11.08 13.66
N ARG A 235 5.30 11.12 13.32
CA ARG A 235 5.91 12.19 12.53
C ARG A 235 6.48 11.60 11.23
N PRO A 236 6.05 12.07 10.06
CA PRO A 236 6.64 11.61 8.81
C PRO A 236 8.10 12.07 8.74
N ARG A 237 8.94 11.28 8.06
CA ARG A 237 10.38 11.59 7.89
C ARG A 237 10.62 12.76 6.93
N ILE A 238 9.60 13.14 6.14
CA ILE A 238 9.60 14.28 5.22
C ILE A 238 8.27 15.02 5.39
N GLU A 239 8.31 16.31 5.71
CA GLU A 239 7.14 17.16 5.98
C GLU A 239 6.85 18.09 4.79
N GLN A 240 6.64 17.49 3.61
CA GLN A 240 6.33 18.21 2.36
C GLN A 240 5.09 17.59 1.70
N PRO A 241 4.37 18.34 0.83
CA PRO A 241 3.22 17.79 0.11
C PRO A 241 3.56 16.50 -0.64
N PHE A 242 2.68 15.50 -0.58
CA PHE A 242 2.90 14.17 -1.16
C PHE A 242 3.40 14.22 -2.61
N ARG A 243 2.77 15.09 -3.42
CA ARG A 243 3.11 15.26 -4.84
C ARG A 243 4.50 15.84 -5.07
N LEU A 244 4.99 16.69 -4.18
CA LEU A 244 6.36 17.21 -4.23
C LEU A 244 7.36 16.09 -3.94
N VAL A 245 7.13 15.34 -2.86
CA VAL A 245 7.98 14.19 -2.52
C VAL A 245 7.99 13.16 -3.65
N GLU A 246 6.81 12.79 -4.17
CA GLU A 246 6.68 11.85 -5.28
C GLU A 246 7.47 12.31 -6.50
N ARG A 247 7.38 13.59 -6.86
CA ARG A 247 8.08 14.19 -8.00
C ARG A 247 9.59 14.14 -7.84
N VAL A 248 10.13 14.55 -6.68
CA VAL A 248 11.57 14.51 -6.41
C VAL A 248 12.09 13.07 -6.42
N VAL A 249 11.40 12.16 -5.74
CA VAL A 249 11.79 10.74 -5.68
C VAL A 249 11.72 10.07 -7.05
N GLN A 250 10.66 10.33 -7.83
CA GLN A 250 10.51 9.78 -9.17
C GLN A 250 11.65 10.19 -10.09
N ASN A 251 12.02 11.47 -10.11
CA ASN A 251 13.10 11.98 -10.93
C ASN A 251 14.46 11.42 -10.47
N ALA A 252 14.71 11.36 -9.16
CA ALA A 252 15.93 10.75 -8.62
C ALA A 252 16.12 9.29 -9.08
N PHE A 253 15.05 8.49 -9.09
CA PHE A 253 15.12 7.07 -9.47
C PHE A 253 14.99 6.78 -10.97
N GLN A 254 14.79 7.80 -11.83
CA GLN A 254 14.62 7.62 -13.28
C GLN A 254 15.82 6.91 -13.92
N PHE A 255 17.05 7.27 -13.52
CA PHE A 255 18.28 6.71 -14.07
C PHE A 255 19.08 5.95 -13.00
N ARG A 256 18.58 4.76 -12.59
CA ARG A 256 19.18 3.94 -11.50
C ARG A 256 20.69 3.68 -11.61
N ARG A 257 21.25 3.60 -12.82
CA ARG A 257 22.67 3.29 -13.06
C ARG A 257 23.55 4.54 -13.21
N LYS A 258 22.97 5.74 -13.15
CA LYS A 258 23.68 7.02 -13.23
C LYS A 258 23.70 7.67 -11.85
N TYR A 259 24.52 8.70 -11.69
CA TYR A 259 24.52 9.56 -10.51
C TYR A 259 23.17 10.28 -10.35
N CYS A 260 22.75 10.53 -9.11
CA CYS A 260 21.48 11.13 -8.76
C CYS A 260 21.31 12.50 -9.41
N TYR A 261 22.41 13.24 -9.60
CA TYR A 261 22.48 14.48 -10.37
C TYR A 261 21.73 14.40 -11.71
N ARG A 262 21.91 13.30 -12.46
CA ARG A 262 21.27 13.14 -13.77
C ARG A 262 19.75 13.01 -13.68
N GLY A 263 19.26 12.33 -12.66
CA GLY A 263 17.82 12.18 -12.42
C GLY A 263 17.21 13.46 -11.88
N LEU A 264 17.80 14.02 -10.83
CA LEU A 264 17.33 15.25 -10.19
C LEU A 264 17.35 16.46 -11.14
N GLY A 265 18.27 16.52 -12.09
CA GLY A 265 18.28 17.58 -13.10
C GLY A 265 17.06 17.59 -14.02
N MET A 266 16.28 16.50 -14.09
CA MET A 266 15.02 16.47 -14.83
C MET A 266 13.89 17.24 -14.14
N LEU A 267 14.13 17.78 -12.94
CA LEU A 267 13.24 18.72 -12.25
C LEU A 267 13.32 20.15 -12.83
N PHE A 268 14.35 20.43 -13.63
CA PHE A 268 14.65 21.79 -14.11
C PHE A 268 14.67 21.88 -15.64
N PRO A 269 14.14 22.98 -16.22
CA PRO A 269 14.28 23.31 -17.64
C PRO A 269 15.72 23.25 -18.10
N GLU A 270 15.96 22.86 -19.35
CA GLU A 270 17.32 22.65 -19.84
C GLU A 270 18.21 23.89 -19.72
N ALA A 271 17.64 25.08 -19.95
CA ALA A 271 18.34 26.36 -19.87
C ALA A 271 19.00 26.63 -18.51
N GLN A 272 18.38 26.19 -17.41
CA GLN A 272 18.88 26.41 -16.05
C GLN A 272 19.29 25.12 -15.33
N ARG A 273 19.26 23.98 -16.03
CA ARG A 273 19.43 22.65 -15.44
C ARG A 273 20.76 22.50 -14.72
N LEU A 274 21.85 22.95 -15.33
CA LEU A 274 23.20 22.83 -14.76
C LEU A 274 23.30 23.54 -13.41
N GLU A 275 22.96 24.83 -13.39
CA GLU A 275 23.03 25.68 -12.20
C GLU A 275 22.02 25.22 -11.13
N SER A 276 20.76 25.01 -11.50
CA SER A 276 19.70 24.66 -10.56
C SER A 276 19.90 23.30 -9.91
N THR A 277 20.43 22.31 -10.65
CA THR A 277 20.74 20.99 -10.07
C THR A 277 21.90 21.08 -9.10
N GLY A 278 22.94 21.85 -9.43
CA GLY A 278 24.05 22.12 -8.53
C GLY A 278 23.58 22.81 -7.24
N LYS A 279 22.80 23.89 -7.38
CA LYS A 279 22.18 24.62 -6.26
C LYS A 279 21.33 23.71 -5.38
N LEU A 280 20.47 22.87 -5.97
CA LEU A 280 19.63 21.92 -5.24
C LEU A 280 20.47 20.97 -4.37
N LEU A 281 21.49 20.34 -4.95
CA LEU A 281 22.34 19.36 -4.26
C LEU A 281 23.21 20.02 -3.19
N GLN A 282 23.72 21.22 -3.46
CA GLN A 282 24.47 22.01 -2.49
C GLN A 282 23.60 22.43 -1.29
N LEU A 283 22.41 22.97 -1.54
CA LEU A 283 21.46 23.35 -0.47
C LEU A 283 20.97 22.15 0.34
N ALA A 284 20.89 20.97 -0.29
CA ALA A 284 20.48 19.73 0.36
C ALA A 284 21.64 19.01 1.08
N ASP A 285 22.89 19.47 0.90
CA ASP A 285 24.10 18.80 1.35
C ASP A 285 24.17 17.32 0.91
N VAL A 286 23.95 17.08 -0.39
CA VAL A 286 23.94 15.74 -0.99
C VAL A 286 25.03 15.63 -2.05
N ASP A 287 25.91 14.63 -1.91
CA ASP A 287 26.94 14.33 -2.91
C ASP A 287 26.30 14.04 -4.28
N PRO A 288 26.64 14.83 -5.33
CA PRO A 288 26.05 14.71 -6.67
C PRO A 288 26.36 13.38 -7.35
N THR A 289 27.37 12.64 -6.87
CA THR A 289 27.84 11.37 -7.44
C THR A 289 27.18 10.14 -6.81
N LEU A 290 26.38 10.31 -5.76
CA LEU A 290 25.62 9.21 -5.19
C LEU A 290 24.66 8.62 -6.23
N ARG A 291 24.54 7.29 -6.25
CA ARG A 291 23.49 6.62 -7.01
C ARG A 291 22.15 6.74 -6.27
N PRO A 292 21.01 6.68 -6.98
CA PRO A 292 19.69 6.79 -6.34
C PRO A 292 19.46 5.79 -5.21
N THR A 293 20.03 4.57 -5.32
CA THR A 293 19.94 3.54 -4.27
C THR A 293 20.73 3.89 -3.01
N GLN A 294 21.69 4.82 -3.07
CA GLN A 294 22.48 5.28 -1.92
C GLN A 294 21.83 6.47 -1.21
N LEU A 295 20.76 7.06 -1.78
CA LEU A 295 20.04 8.15 -1.13
C LEU A 295 19.19 7.62 0.03
N SER A 296 19.47 8.13 1.23
CA SER A 296 18.69 7.86 2.44
C SER A 296 17.37 8.64 2.43
N VAL A 297 16.44 8.30 3.34
CA VAL A 297 15.21 9.11 3.50
C VAL A 297 15.56 10.53 3.98
N LEU A 298 16.64 10.71 4.74
CA LEU A 298 17.11 12.02 5.16
C LEU A 298 17.67 12.84 4.00
N HIS A 299 18.38 12.23 3.04
CA HIS A 299 18.77 12.93 1.81
C HIS A 299 17.53 13.39 1.03
N PHE A 300 16.50 12.55 0.94
CA PHE A 300 15.24 12.95 0.31
C PHE A 300 14.51 14.06 1.07
N LYS A 301 14.57 14.08 2.40
CA LYS A 301 14.08 15.20 3.22
C LYS A 301 14.77 16.50 2.79
N SER A 302 16.10 16.55 2.82
CA SER A 302 16.87 17.74 2.46
C SER A 302 16.61 18.17 1.02
N LEU A 303 16.54 17.23 0.07
CA LEU A 303 16.22 17.50 -1.33
C LEU A 303 14.81 18.07 -1.50
N CYS A 304 13.80 17.53 -0.80
CA CYS A 304 12.43 18.04 -0.88
C CYS A 304 12.31 19.42 -0.25
N ASP A 305 12.97 19.66 0.89
CA ASP A 305 12.97 20.96 1.56
C ASP A 305 13.65 22.04 0.70
N ALA A 306 14.78 21.72 0.08
CA ALA A 306 15.48 22.63 -0.84
C ALA A 306 14.66 22.87 -2.12
N TYR A 307 14.12 21.82 -2.75
CA TYR A 307 13.29 21.95 -3.95
C TYR A 307 12.01 22.73 -3.68
N ARG A 308 11.40 22.57 -2.48
CA ARG A 308 10.22 23.35 -2.10
C ARG A 308 10.52 24.84 -2.10
N LYS A 309 11.62 25.28 -1.48
CA LYS A 309 12.04 26.69 -1.48
C LYS A 309 12.25 27.21 -2.91
N MET A 310 12.87 26.42 -3.77
CA MET A 310 13.05 26.79 -5.18
C MET A 310 11.71 26.94 -5.91
N CYS A 311 10.73 26.07 -5.66
CA CYS A 311 9.38 26.21 -6.22
C CYS A 311 8.60 27.41 -5.66
N ASP A 312 8.86 27.83 -4.42
CA ASP A 312 8.25 29.03 -3.84
C ASP A 312 8.85 30.30 -4.49
N GLU A 313 10.13 30.26 -4.90
CA GLU A 313 10.79 31.33 -5.68
C GLU A 313 10.37 31.36 -7.15
N ASP A 314 10.19 30.19 -7.78
CA ASP A 314 9.72 30.03 -9.16
C ASP A 314 8.55 29.03 -9.23
N PRO A 315 7.28 29.54 -9.23
CA PRO A 315 6.09 28.70 -9.29
C PRO A 315 6.00 27.79 -10.52
N HIS A 316 6.70 28.11 -11.62
CA HIS A 316 6.67 27.29 -12.84
C HIS A 316 7.45 25.97 -12.67
N LEU A 317 8.39 25.90 -11.73
CA LEU A 317 9.21 24.70 -11.50
C LEU A 317 8.39 23.47 -11.12
N PHE A 318 7.32 23.66 -10.33
CA PHE A 318 6.50 22.53 -9.89
C PHE A 318 5.67 21.95 -11.04
N ALA A 319 5.22 22.80 -11.98
CA ALA A 319 4.44 22.40 -13.14
C ALA A 319 5.30 21.88 -14.31
N TYR A 320 6.60 22.21 -14.33
CA TYR A 320 7.52 21.82 -15.40
C TYR A 320 7.48 20.30 -15.69
N ASN A 321 7.62 19.92 -16.95
CA ASN A 321 7.72 18.51 -17.34
C ASN A 321 8.74 18.36 -18.47
N PHE A 322 9.89 17.76 -18.16
CA PHE A 322 10.98 17.59 -19.13
C PHE A 322 10.56 16.80 -20.38
N ARG A 323 9.53 15.94 -20.31
CA ARG A 323 9.06 15.19 -21.48
C ARG A 323 8.38 16.09 -22.49
N GLU A 324 7.66 17.11 -22.04
CA GLU A 324 7.01 18.07 -22.95
C GLU A 324 8.06 18.97 -23.61
N GLU A 325 9.10 19.39 -22.88
CA GLU A 325 10.24 20.12 -23.45
C GLU A 325 10.97 19.28 -24.53
N LEU A 326 11.16 17.98 -24.30
CA LEU A 326 11.76 17.08 -25.29
C LEU A 326 10.90 16.92 -26.55
N LYS A 327 9.58 16.80 -26.42
CA LYS A 327 8.66 16.70 -27.57
C LYS A 327 8.70 17.96 -28.45
N GLN A 328 8.62 19.13 -27.84
CA GLN A 328 8.68 20.40 -28.55
C GLN A 328 10.01 20.57 -29.32
N LYS A 329 11.12 20.04 -28.77
CA LYS A 329 12.41 20.04 -29.47
C LYS A 329 12.47 19.06 -30.63
N SER A 330 11.86 17.88 -30.52
CA SER A 330 11.78 16.95 -31.65
C SER A 330 10.92 17.50 -32.78
N GLU A 331 9.81 18.17 -32.45
CA GLU A 331 8.91 18.80 -33.44
C GLU A 331 9.57 19.99 -34.14
N LYS A 332 10.41 20.77 -33.46
CA LYS A 332 11.17 21.88 -34.09
C LYS A 332 12.35 21.43 -34.95
N ARG A 333 12.74 20.15 -34.88
CA ARG A 333 13.88 19.58 -35.62
C ARG A 333 13.48 18.70 -36.80
N GLY A 334 12.19 18.34 -36.91
CA GLY A 334 11.63 17.63 -38.06
C GLY A 334 11.01 18.58 -39.06
#